data_AF-A0A7X3TCG7-F1
#
_entry.id   AF-A0A7X3TCG7-F1
#
_cell.length_a   1.000
_cell.length_b   1.000
_cell.length_c   1.000
_cell.angle_alpha   90.00
_cell.angle_beta   90.00
_cell.angle_gamma   90.00
#
_symmetry.space_group_name_H-M   'P 1'
#
loop_
_entity.id
_entity.type
_entity.pdbx_description
1 polymer ?
#
loop_
_entity_poly.entity_id
_entity_poly.type
_entity_poly.pdbx_seq_one_letter_code
_entity_poly.pdbx_strand_id
1 'polypeptide(L)'
;MRHLAVIIVMIMVWLNGLIWLAKQVDPSTKYQSEVEYKYARYCAGCHGNNGEGNGRIGRFKKLDPADLTDSGLWDMHSDEQLLESINAGKDDMPAFYYYL
;
A
#
# COMPACT_ATOMS: atom_id res chain seq x y z
N MET A 1 -40.04 27.45 -14.43
CA MET A 1 -39.24 27.86 -13.26
C MET A 1 -39.18 26.76 -12.18
N ARG A 2 -40.31 26.37 -11.56
CA ARG A 2 -40.32 25.38 -10.45
C ARG A 2 -39.85 23.97 -10.84
N HIS A 3 -40.28 23.45 -11.99
CA HIS A 3 -39.83 22.15 -12.51
C HIS A 3 -38.35 22.14 -12.90
N LEU A 4 -37.85 23.25 -13.44
CA LEU A 4 -36.43 23.41 -13.78
C LEU A 4 -35.55 23.33 -12.53
N ALA A 5 -35.97 24.00 -11.45
CA ALA A 5 -35.27 23.93 -10.17
C ALA A 5 -35.23 22.50 -9.58
N VAL A 6 -36.32 21.74 -9.69
CA VAL A 6 -36.38 20.34 -9.22
C VAL A 6 -35.41 19.46 -10.01
N ILE A 7 -35.37 19.60 -11.34
CA ILE A 7 -34.45 18.83 -12.19
C ILE A 7 -33.00 19.16 -11.86
N ILE A 8 -32.67 20.43 -11.65
CA ILE A 8 -31.31 20.87 -11.28
C ILE A 8 -30.89 20.26 -9.94
N VAL A 9 -31.75 20.28 -8.93
CA VAL A 9 -31.47 19.69 -7.61
C VAL A 9 -31.28 18.17 -7.73
N MET A 10 -32.12 17.48 -8.51
CA MET A 10 -31.95 16.05 -8.76
C MET A 10 -30.61 15.75 -9.42
N ILE A 11 -30.23 16.49 -10.46
CA ILE A 11 -28.93 16.32 -11.13
C ILE A 11 -27.78 16.54 -10.15
N MET A 12 -27.84 17.58 -9.30
CA MET A 12 -26.81 17.81 -8.28
C MET A 12 -26.70 16.64 -7.30
N VAL A 13 -27.82 16.11 -6.79
CA VAL A 13 -27.81 14.95 -5.88
C VAL A 13 -27.19 13.74 -6.55
N TRP A 14 -27.55 13.46 -7.80
CA TRP A 14 -27.00 12.35 -8.57
C TRP A 14 -25.50 12.50 -8.84
N LEU A 15 -25.05 13.69 -9.24
CA LEU A 15 -23.62 13.97 -9.48
C LEU A 15 -22.80 13.82 -8.19
N ASN A 16 -23.30 14.35 -7.06
CA ASN A 16 -22.61 14.20 -5.77
C ASN A 16 -22.58 12.75 -5.29
N GLY A 17 -23.67 12.00 -5.50
CA GLY A 17 -23.74 10.57 -5.17
C GLY A 17 -22.72 9.75 -5.96
N LEU A 18 -22.56 10.02 -7.26
CA LEU A 18 -21.57 9.35 -8.10
C LEU A 18 -20.12 9.66 -7.68
N ILE A 19 -19.83 10.92 -7.32
CA ILE A 19 -18.50 11.32 -6.82
C ILE A 19 -18.18 10.61 -5.49
N TRP A 20 -19.15 10.48 -4.58
CA TRP A 20 -18.98 9.77 -3.32
C TRP A 20 -18.72 8.27 -3.53
N LEU A 21 -19.44 7.63 -4.45
CA LEU A 21 -19.21 6.24 -4.83
C LEU A 21 -17.80 6.02 -5.40
N ALA A 22 -17.36 6.90 -6.31
CA ALA A 22 -16.03 6.81 -6.91
C ALA A 22 -14.90 6.83 -5.87
N LYS A 23 -15.06 7.62 -4.78
CA LYS A 23 -14.09 7.69 -3.69
C LYS A 23 -13.99 6.41 -2.85
N GLN A 24 -15.06 5.61 -2.76
CA GLN A 24 -15.00 4.34 -2.02
C GLN A 24 -14.30 3.20 -2.77
N VAL A 25 -14.17 3.34 -4.09
CA VAL A 25 -13.57 2.28 -4.93
C VAL A 25 -12.05 2.36 -4.96
N ASP A 26 -11.46 3.49 -4.58
CA ASP A 26 -10.00 3.64 -4.55
C ASP A 26 -9.38 2.84 -3.39
N PRO A 27 -8.58 1.78 -3.66
CA PRO A 27 -7.97 0.95 -2.63
C PRO A 27 -7.05 1.71 -1.67
N SER A 28 -6.49 2.86 -2.10
CA SER A 28 -5.63 3.69 -1.25
C SER A 28 -6.40 4.26 -0.04
N THR A 29 -7.70 4.55 -0.20
CA THR A 29 -8.55 5.13 0.86
C THR A 29 -8.83 4.17 2.02
N LYS A 30 -8.52 2.88 1.86
CA LYS A 30 -8.57 1.90 2.95
C LYS A 30 -7.47 2.12 3.99
N TYR A 31 -6.33 2.67 3.59
CA TYR A 31 -5.13 2.79 4.40
C TYR A 31 -5.01 4.21 4.99
N GLN A 32 -4.40 4.33 6.17
CA GLN A 32 -4.29 5.62 6.87
C GLN A 32 -3.21 6.53 6.27
N SER A 33 -2.32 5.98 5.43
CA SER A 33 -1.28 6.72 4.74
C SER A 33 -0.84 6.05 3.44
N GLU A 34 -0.21 6.83 2.56
CA GLU A 34 0.46 6.32 1.36
C GLU A 34 1.54 5.28 1.68
N VAL A 35 2.24 5.43 2.83
CA VAL A 35 3.26 4.49 3.29
C VAL A 35 2.64 3.13 3.60
N GLU A 36 1.53 3.12 4.34
CA GLU A 36 0.80 1.90 4.69
C GLU A 36 0.25 1.20 3.44
N TYR A 37 -0.29 1.97 2.49
CA TYR A 37 -0.73 1.44 1.20
C TYR A 37 0.43 0.80 0.42
N LYS A 38 1.56 1.50 0.27
CA LYS A 38 2.74 0.97 -0.44
C LYS A 38 3.26 -0.31 0.22
N TYR A 39 3.37 -0.33 1.55
CA TYR A 39 3.78 -1.52 2.28
C TYR A 39 2.85 -2.70 2.02
N ALA A 40 1.54 -2.50 2.16
CA ALA A 40 0.55 -3.54 1.91
C ALA A 40 0.56 -4.04 0.45
N ARG A 41 0.78 -3.12 -0.50
CA ARG A 41 0.73 -3.41 -1.94
C ARG A 41 1.97 -4.15 -2.46
N TYR A 42 3.14 -3.84 -1.92
CA TYR A 42 4.43 -4.26 -2.47
C TYR A 42 5.25 -5.17 -1.54
N CYS A 43 5.15 -4.97 -0.22
CA CYS A 43 6.04 -5.62 0.75
C CYS A 43 5.36 -6.78 1.49
N ALA A 44 4.12 -6.57 1.94
CA ALA A 44 3.40 -7.47 2.85
C ALA A 44 3.14 -8.87 2.27
N GLY A 45 3.14 -9.00 0.93
CA GLY A 45 3.02 -10.31 0.27
C GLY A 45 4.14 -11.28 0.69
N CYS A 46 5.36 -10.77 0.89
CA CYS A 46 6.52 -11.54 1.34
C CYS A 46 6.81 -11.33 2.83
N HIS A 47 6.85 -10.08 3.31
CA HIS A 47 7.21 -9.77 4.69
C HIS A 47 6.05 -9.91 5.71
N GLY A 48 4.83 -10.21 5.26
CA GLY A 48 3.65 -10.28 6.13
C GLY A 48 3.01 -8.91 6.37
N ASN A 49 1.76 -8.90 6.84
CA ASN A 49 1.03 -7.64 7.06
C ASN A 49 1.64 -6.78 8.18
N ASN A 50 2.34 -7.41 9.12
CA ASN A 50 2.96 -6.77 10.28
C ASN A 50 4.50 -6.79 10.22
N GLY A 51 5.11 -7.24 9.12
CA GLY A 51 6.56 -7.29 8.98
C GLY A 51 7.27 -8.55 9.48
N GLU A 52 6.57 -9.53 10.01
CA GLU A 52 7.13 -10.74 10.65
C GLU A 52 7.83 -11.74 9.71
N GLY A 53 8.13 -11.38 8.45
CA GLY A 53 8.74 -12.28 7.46
C GLY A 53 7.84 -13.45 6.99
N ASN A 54 6.57 -13.49 7.41
CA ASN A 54 5.68 -14.65 7.28
C ASN A 54 4.66 -14.55 6.13
N GLY A 55 4.89 -13.64 5.17
CA GLY A 55 3.97 -13.33 4.09
C GLY A 55 3.61 -14.55 3.25
N ARG A 56 2.39 -14.56 2.71
CA ARG A 56 1.85 -15.71 1.96
C ARG A 56 2.73 -16.10 0.78
N ILE A 57 3.27 -15.13 0.05
CA ILE A 57 4.15 -15.36 -1.10
C ILE A 57 5.49 -15.91 -0.62
N GLY A 58 6.07 -15.30 0.43
CA GLY A 58 7.31 -15.77 1.04
C GLY A 58 7.23 -17.24 1.44
N ARG A 59 6.19 -17.61 2.20
CA ARG A 59 5.96 -19.01 2.60
C ARG A 59 5.72 -19.96 1.43
N PHE A 60 4.89 -19.56 0.45
CA PHE A 60 4.60 -20.41 -0.71
C PHE A 60 5.83 -20.66 -1.58
N LYS A 61 6.66 -19.63 -1.77
CA LYS A 61 7.91 -19.72 -2.53
C LYS A 61 9.10 -20.22 -1.71
N LYS A 62 8.92 -20.47 -0.40
CA LYS A 62 9.99 -20.84 0.53
C LYS A 62 11.15 -19.83 0.54
N LEU A 63 10.81 -18.55 0.43
CA LEU A 63 11.75 -17.45 0.62
C LEU A 63 12.01 -17.28 2.12
N ASP A 64 13.08 -16.56 2.44
CA ASP A 64 13.41 -16.15 3.81
C ASP A 64 13.44 -14.60 3.93
N PRO A 65 12.28 -13.92 3.81
CA PRO A 65 12.22 -12.47 3.97
C PRO A 65 12.53 -12.09 5.41
N ALA A 66 13.31 -11.04 5.61
CA ALA A 66 13.65 -10.56 6.95
C ALA A 66 12.41 -10.22 7.79
N ASP A 67 12.50 -10.50 9.09
CA ASP A 67 11.55 -10.03 10.10
C ASP A 67 11.84 -8.56 10.42
N LEU A 68 10.98 -7.68 9.92
CA LEU A 68 11.07 -6.23 10.11
C LEU A 68 10.62 -5.79 11.51
N THR A 69 10.12 -6.70 12.34
CA THR A 69 9.79 -6.44 13.75
C THR A 69 11.00 -6.66 14.68
N ASP A 70 12.07 -7.29 14.18
CA ASP A 70 13.30 -7.50 14.92
C ASP A 70 14.09 -6.19 15.06
N SER A 71 14.23 -5.67 16.28
CA SER A 71 15.03 -4.47 16.55
C SER A 71 16.50 -4.66 16.21
N GLY A 72 17.03 -5.89 16.29
CA GLY A 72 18.40 -6.20 15.92
C GLY A 72 18.69 -5.91 14.46
N LEU A 73 17.72 -6.13 13.56
CA LEU A 73 17.84 -5.79 12.14
C LEU A 73 18.07 -4.29 11.94
N TRP A 74 17.32 -3.47 12.66
CA TRP A 74 17.42 -2.00 12.57
C TRP A 74 18.68 -1.47 13.24
N ASP A 75 19.12 -2.06 14.36
CA ASP A 75 20.35 -1.65 15.04
C ASP A 75 21.62 -2.00 14.25
N MET A 76 21.57 -3.08 13.45
CA MET A 76 22.71 -3.54 12.66
C MET A 76 22.86 -2.85 11.32
N HIS A 77 21.85 -2.13 10.82
CA HIS A 77 21.82 -1.58 9.47
C HIS A 77 21.46 -0.10 9.47
N SER A 78 22.23 0.73 8.76
CA SER A 78 21.87 2.14 8.59
C SER A 78 20.68 2.29 7.63
N ASP A 79 19.99 3.42 7.72
CA ASP A 79 18.91 3.77 6.79
C ASP A 79 19.36 3.69 5.32
N GLU A 80 20.60 4.10 5.01
CA GLU A 80 21.16 4.01 3.66
C GLU A 80 21.30 2.56 3.19
N GLN A 81 21.71 1.64 4.06
CA GLN A 81 21.83 0.22 3.72
C GLN A 81 20.46 -0.42 3.48
N LEU A 82 19.46 -0.02 4.26
CA LEU A 82 18.07 -0.48 4.09
C LEU A 82 17.46 0.08 2.82
N LEU A 83 17.66 1.37 2.54
CA LEU A 83 17.22 2.01 1.30
C LEU A 83 17.89 1.40 0.07
N GLU A 84 19.18 1.07 0.13
CA GLU A 84 19.87 0.38 -0.95
C GLU A 84 19.25 -1.00 -1.20
N SER A 85 18.95 -1.76 -0.14
CA SER A 85 18.28 -3.07 -0.26
C SER A 85 16.89 -2.95 -0.90
N ILE A 86 16.15 -1.87 -0.61
CA ILE A 86 14.84 -1.62 -1.23
C ILE A 86 15.01 -1.20 -2.69
N ASN A 87 15.95 -0.31 -2.99
CA ASN A 87 16.15 0.23 -4.34
C ASN A 87 16.71 -0.82 -5.30
N ALA A 88 17.78 -1.50 -4.92
CA ALA A 88 18.48 -2.47 -5.74
C ALA A 88 17.92 -3.90 -5.64
N GLY A 89 17.12 -4.19 -4.61
CA GLY A 89 16.73 -5.55 -4.26
C GLY A 89 17.87 -6.30 -3.55
N LYS A 90 17.57 -7.51 -3.07
CA LYS A 90 18.54 -8.38 -2.38
C LYS A 90 18.08 -9.83 -2.45
N ASP A 91 18.92 -10.71 -3.00
CA ASP A 91 18.59 -12.12 -3.22
C ASP A 91 17.27 -12.26 -4.01
N ASP A 92 16.24 -12.89 -3.42
CA ASP A 92 14.90 -13.02 -4.02
C ASP A 92 14.02 -11.76 -3.87
N MET A 93 14.47 -10.76 -3.10
CA MET A 93 13.76 -9.49 -2.95
C MET A 93 13.93 -8.64 -4.21
N PRO A 94 12.83 -8.24 -4.88
CA PRO A 94 12.91 -7.44 -6.10
C PRO A 94 13.35 -6.00 -5.80
N ALA A 95 13.91 -5.36 -6.82
CA ALA A 95 14.30 -3.96 -6.81
C ALA A 95 13.07 -3.03 -6.93
N PHE A 96 13.01 -1.97 -6.13
CA PHE A 96 11.88 -1.03 -6.10
C PHE A 96 12.24 0.42 -6.48
N TYR A 97 13.41 0.68 -7.08
CA TYR A 97 13.83 2.03 -7.53
C TYR A 97 12.85 2.75 -8.47
N TYR A 98 11.88 2.06 -9.06
CA TYR A 98 10.82 2.66 -9.89
C TYR A 98 9.59 3.15 -9.10
N TYR A 99 9.44 2.76 -7.83
CA TYR A 99 8.26 3.02 -6.99
C TYR A 99 8.51 3.99 -5.83
N LEU A 100 9.77 4.36 -5.64
CA LEU A 100 10.27 5.37 -4.71
C LEU A 100 10.78 6.58 -5.50
#